data_AF-A0A202B3Z7-F1
#
_entry.id   AF-A0A202B3Z7-F1
#
_cell.length_a   1.000
_cell.length_b   1.000
_cell.length_c   1.000
_cell.angle_alpha   90.00
_cell.angle_beta   90.00
_cell.angle_gamma   90.00
#
_symmetry.space_group_name_H-M   'P 1'
#
loop_
_entity.id
_entity.type
_entity.pdbx_description
1 polymer ?
#
loop_
_entity_poly.entity_id
_entity_poly.type
_entity_poly.pdbx_seq_one_letter_code
_entity_poly.pdbx_strand_id
1 'polypeptide(L)' 'MKYLYSGPISGVTLGDGQEIMLFPGKEVEMPEEHSYTRTLVALGYLSAQSVGATIPSHTAEQGE' A
#
# COMPACT_ATOMS: atom_id res chain seq x y z
N MET A 1 1.95 9.59 0.25
CA MET A 1 0.75 8.72 0.36
C MET A 1 1.01 7.62 1.38
N LYS A 2 -0.01 7.22 2.14
CA LYS A 2 0.06 6.02 2.98
C LYS A 2 -0.37 4.80 2.18
N TYR A 3 0.42 3.75 2.27
CA TYR A 3 0.15 2.48 1.62
C TYR A 3 0.15 1.37 2.66
N LEU A 4 -0.78 0.43 2.52
CA LEU A 4 -0.71 -0.82 3.25
C LEU A 4 0.22 -1.77 2.50
N TYR A 5 1.30 -2.18 3.15
CA TYR A 5 2.23 -3.15 2.58
C TYR A 5 1.80 -4.57 2.95
N SER A 6 1.62 -5.43 1.95
CA SER A 6 1.23 -6.84 2.11
C SER A 6 2.28 -7.82 1.54
N GLY A 7 3.48 -7.32 1.22
CA GLY A 7 4.58 -8.12 0.69
C GLY A 7 5.56 -8.66 1.75
N PRO A 8 6.62 -9.37 1.32
CA PRO A 8 7.69 -9.84 2.21
C PRO A 8 8.49 -8.68 2.81
N ILE A 9 9.09 -8.82 3.99
CA ILE A 9 9.86 -7.73 4.62
C ILE A 9 10.91 -7.19 3.65
N SER A 10 10.85 -5.90 3.35
CA SER A 10 11.74 -5.23 2.40
C SER A 10 12.25 -3.92 2.96
N GLY A 11 13.56 -3.67 2.83
CA GLY A 11 14.15 -2.37 3.14
C GLY A 11 14.21 -1.52 1.88
N VAL A 12 13.67 -0.30 1.93
CA VAL A 12 13.88 0.71 0.88
C VAL A 12 14.71 1.85 1.43
N THR A 13 15.79 2.19 0.73
CA THR A 13 16.56 3.41 1.02
C THR A 13 16.03 4.52 0.11
N LEU A 14 15.45 5.55 0.71
CA LEU A 14 15.08 6.77 0.02
C LEU A 14 16.34 7.56 -0.35
N GLY A 15 16.27 8.35 -1.42
CA GLY A 15 17.40 9.14 -1.93
C GLY A 15 18.01 10.12 -0.93
N ASP A 16 17.30 10.46 0.15
CA ASP A 16 17.78 11.30 1.25
C ASP A 16 18.65 10.53 2.27
N GLY A 17 18.85 9.22 2.07
CA GLY A 17 19.53 8.33 3.03
C GLY A 17 18.60 7.73 4.08
N GLN A 18 17.30 8.02 4.01
CA GLN A 18 16.30 7.43 4.91
C GLN A 18 16.02 5.97 4.52
N GLU A 19 16.30 5.05 5.44
CA GLU A 19 15.91 3.66 5.30
C GLU A 19 14.50 3.44 5.88
N ILE A 20 13.57 2.97 5.05
CA ILE A 20 12.22 2.60 5.43
C ILE A 20 12.11 1.08 5.37
N MET A 21 11.76 0.47 6.50
CA MET A 21 11.48 -0.95 6.60
C MET A 21 9.99 -1.20 6.32
N LEU A 22 9.72 -1.89 5.22
CA LEU A 22 8.39 -2.32 4.81
C LEU A 22 8.08 -3.63 5.52
N PHE A 23 7.09 -3.59 6.41
CA PHE A 23 6.63 -4.76 7.15
C PHE A 23 5.26 -5.21 6.66
N PRO A 24 5.03 -6.52 6.46
CA PRO A 24 3.72 -7.03 6.05
C PRO A 24 2.64 -6.63 7.05
N GLY A 25 1.51 -6.16 6.53
CA GLY A 25 0.38 -5.65 7.32
C GLY A 25 0.62 -4.29 7.97
N LYS A 26 1.75 -3.62 7.69
CA LYS A 26 2.03 -2.28 8.22
C LYS A 26 1.69 -1.21 7.18
N GLU A 27 1.17 -0.10 7.68
CA GLU A 27 1.03 1.12 6.91
C GLU A 27 2.39 1.81 6.80
N VAL A 28 2.77 2.17 5.58
CA VAL A 28 4.06 2.77 5.26
C VAL A 28 3.83 4.00 4.40
N GLU A 29 4.58 5.05 4.69
CA GLU A 29 4.57 6.26 3.87
C GLU A 29 5.61 6.10 2.78
N MET A 30 5.14 5.94 1.55
CA MET A 30 6.00 5.84 0.38
C MET A 30 5.73 6.99 -0.59
N PRO A 31 6.78 7.55 -1.21
CA PRO A 31 6.63 8.46 -2.33
C PRO A 31 6.26 7.67 -3.59
N GLU A 32 5.14 7.99 -4.21
CA GLU A 32 4.68 7.38 -5.48
C GLU A 32 5.63 7.65 -6.66
N GLU A 33 6.38 8.75 -6.58
CA GLU A 33 7.38 9.16 -7.56
C GLU A 33 8.61 8.22 -7.56
N HIS A 34 8.77 7.38 -6.52
CA HIS A 34 9.87 6.44 -6.44
C HIS A 34 9.61 5.18 -7.26
N SER A 35 10.58 4.79 -8.09
CA SER A 35 10.48 3.60 -8.94
C SER A 35 10.16 2.33 -8.14
N TYR A 36 10.67 2.23 -6.91
CA TYR A 36 10.42 1.09 -6.03
C TYR A 36 8.94 0.98 -5.59
N THR A 37 8.33 2.09 -5.18
CA THR A 37 6.90 2.17 -4.85
C THR A 37 6.07 1.73 -6.05
N ARG A 38 6.41 2.21 -7.25
CA ARG A 38 5.68 1.85 -8.48
C ARG A 38 5.78 0.36 -8.80
N THR A 39 6.95 -0.25 -8.59
CA THR A 39 7.12 -1.71 -8.72
C THR A 39 6.24 -2.46 -7.71
N LEU A 40 6.24 -2.07 -6.44
CA LEU A 40 5.44 -2.74 -5.41
C LEU A 40 3.92 -2.58 -5.65
N VAL A 41 3.47 -1.43 -6.13
CA VAL A 41 2.08 -1.20 -6.55
C VAL A 41 1.75 -2.10 -7.76
N ALA A 42 2.62 -2.17 -8.76
CA ALA A 42 2.43 -3.02 -9.94
C ALA A 42 2.42 -4.52 -9.60
N LEU A 43 3.18 -4.93 -8.58
CA LEU A 43 3.17 -6.29 -8.03
C LEU A 43 1.96 -6.58 -7.14
N GLY A 44 1.16 -5.57 -6.77
CA GLY A 44 0.05 -5.71 -5.84
C GLY A 44 0.45 -5.84 -4.36
N TYR A 45 1.70 -5.52 -4.02
CA TYR A 45 2.19 -5.54 -2.63
C TYR A 45 1.88 -4.26 -1.86
N LEU A 46 1.63 -3.15 -2.55
CA LEU A 46 1.18 -1.90 -1.93
C LEU A 46 -0.26 -1.61 -2.32
N SER A 47 -1.10 -1.44 -1.32
CA SER A 47 -2.47 -0.93 -1.50
C SER A 47 -2.52 0.51 -1.04
N ALA A 48 -2.88 1.44 -1.93
CA ALA A 48 -3.10 2.83 -1.56
C ALA A 48 -4.25 2.89 -0.55
N GLN A 49 -3.95 3.23 0.70
CA GLN A 49 -5.00 3.56 1.66
C GLN A 49 -5.48 4.96 1.33
N SER A 50 -6.36 5.06 0.35
CA SER A 50 -7.15 6.27 0.15
C SER A 50 -7.98 6.43 1.41
N VAL A 51 -7.71 7.47 2.19
CA VAL A 51 -8.54 7.92 3.32
C VAL A 51 -9.90 8.38 2.77
N GLY A 52 -10.74 7.44 2.35
CA GLY A 52 -11.99 7.78 1.66
C GLY A 52 -12.67 6.67 0.86
N ALA A 53 -12.61 5.40 1.27
CA ALA A 53 -13.52 4.40 0.73
C ALA A 53 -13.83 3.28 1.74
N THR A 54 -14.54 3.65 2.80
CA THR A 54 -15.46 2.72 3.46
C THR A 54 -16.55 2.38 2.44
N ILE A 55 -16.31 1.39 1.59
CA ILE A 55 -17.39 0.64 0.93
C ILE A 55 -17.18 -0.80 1.33
N PRO A 56 -17.78 -1.27 2.44
CA PRO A 56 -17.87 -2.70 2.67
C PRO A 56 -18.66 -3.30 1.51
N SER A 57 -17.97 -4.05 0.65
CA SER A 57 -18.61 -4.97 -0.29
C SER A 57 -19.19 -6.13 0.51
N HIS A 58 -20.44 -6.03 0.96
CA HIS A 58 -21.37 -7.16 1.01
C HIS A 58 -22.77 -6.68 1.42
N THR A 59 -23.71 -6.65 0.48
CA THR A 59 -25.02 -7.33 0.57
C THR A 59 -25.68 -7.16 -0.79
N ALA A 60 -25.59 -8.21 -1.61
CA ALA A 60 -26.57 -8.44 -2.65
C ALA A 60 -27.89 -8.79 -1.95
N GLU A 61 -28.77 -7.81 -1.77
CA GLU A 61 -30.17 -8.04 -1.44
C GLU A 61 -30.93 -7.99 -2.76
N GLN A 62 -31.00 -9.14 -3.43
CA GLN A 62 -31.98 -9.38 -4.48
C GLN A 62 -33.19 -10.06 -3.84
N GLY A 63 -34.23 -9.26 -3.61
CA GLY A 63 -35.59 -9.62 -3.19
C GLY A 63 -36.38 -8.30 -3.20
N GLU A 64 -37.52 -8.14 -3.84
CA GLU A 64 -38.56 -9.05 -4.33
C GLU A 64 -39.18 -8.48 -5.63
#